data_AF-A0A382ZAF8-F1
#
_entry.id   AF-A0A382ZAF8-F1
#
_cell.length_a   1.000
_cell.length_b   1.000
_cell.length_c   1.000
_cell.angle_alpha   90.00
_cell.angle_beta   90.00
_cell.angle_gamma   90.00
#
_symmetry.space_group_name_H-M   'P 1'
#
loop_
_entity.id
_entity.type
_entity.pdbx_description
1 polymer ?
#
loop_
_entity_poly.entity_id
_entity_poly.type
_entity_poly.pdbx_seq_one_letter_code
_entity_poly.pdbx_strand_id
1 'polypeptide(L)'
;MPESKFDPKIIGEFLNFSRNLAEAPMKVSVPHEVKIGSTQFDVVYKEDKIRLLHFKPLTEKQVRTPLLISYAIVNRYHIFDIDPKKSWVRNLLEQGFDVYLIDWGTPTKIDQFLGFDEYVNGYMDNCVDFICKEADVDKVSIQGYCTGGTLATVYSSLHSDRVKNLIVTAPVIDGWKDTTVVSNIAKYFDVDKLVDTVGNMPPEFIYFCFSILKPFEQGVEKY
;
A
#
# COMPACT_ATOMS: atom_id res chain seq x y z
N MET A 1 42.21 1.23 -28.87
CA MET A 1 41.47 1.45 -27.61
C MET A 1 41.01 2.90 -27.61
N PRO A 2 39.71 3.21 -27.68
CA PRO A 2 39.23 4.58 -27.62
C PRO A 2 39.15 5.04 -26.16
N GLU A 3 39.82 6.14 -25.84
CA GLU A 3 39.76 6.80 -24.52
C GLU A 3 38.35 7.37 -24.30
N SER A 4 37.64 6.88 -23.29
CA SER A 4 36.37 7.45 -22.85
C SER A 4 36.62 8.78 -22.14
N LYS A 5 36.43 9.90 -22.84
CA LYS A 5 36.35 11.21 -22.21
C LYS A 5 34.99 11.37 -21.54
N PHE A 6 34.93 11.13 -20.23
CA PHE A 6 33.76 11.47 -19.43
C PHE A 6 33.62 13.00 -19.35
N ASP A 7 32.41 13.50 -19.58
CA ASP A 7 32.08 14.93 -19.56
C ASP A 7 32.28 15.48 -18.12
N PRO A 8 33.16 16.49 -17.92
CA PRO A 8 33.39 17.11 -16.61
C PRO A 8 32.10 17.63 -15.94
N LYS A 9 31.08 17.95 -16.73
CA LYS A 9 29.79 18.43 -16.25
C LYS A 9 29.00 17.34 -15.54
N ILE A 10 29.05 16.10 -16.05
CA ILE A 10 28.41 14.91 -15.44
C ILE A 10 29.09 14.56 -14.12
N ILE A 11 30.42 14.67 -14.06
CA ILE A 11 31.19 14.48 -12.82
C ILE A 11 30.81 15.54 -11.78
N GLY A 12 30.65 16.80 -12.21
CA GLY A 12 30.20 17.89 -11.35
C GLY A 12 28.79 17.69 -10.79
N GLU A 13 27.85 17.24 -11.62
CA GLU A 13 26.48 16.91 -11.20
C GLU A 13 26.43 15.74 -10.22
N PHE A 14 27.23 14.69 -10.47
CA PHE A 14 27.32 13.52 -9.57
C PHE A 14 27.91 13.88 -8.20
N LEU A 15 28.91 14.76 -8.16
CA LEU A 15 29.50 15.25 -6.91
C LEU A 15 28.53 16.16 -6.14
N ASN A 16 27.75 16.98 -6.84
CA ASN A 16 26.72 17.82 -6.21
C ASN A 16 25.56 16.98 -5.68
N PHE A 17 25.13 15.95 -6.41
CA PHE A 17 24.13 15.00 -5.94
C PHE A 17 24.60 14.25 -4.68
N SER A 18 25.84 13.76 -4.68
CA SER A 18 26.45 13.08 -3.53
C SER A 18 26.55 13.99 -2.30
N ARG A 19 26.90 15.27 -2.50
CA ARG A 19 26.94 16.27 -1.42
C ARG A 19 25.55 16.61 -0.88
N ASN A 20 24.57 16.77 -1.75
CA ASN A 20 23.18 17.00 -1.35
C ASN A 20 22.61 15.82 -0.56
N LEU A 21 22.97 14.59 -0.92
CA LEU A 21 22.64 13.37 -0.16
C LEU A 21 23.30 13.33 1.23
N ALA A 22 24.57 13.75 1.33
CA ALA A 22 25.28 13.81 2.60
C ALA A 22 24.75 14.92 3.53
N GLU A 23 24.25 16.02 2.96
CA GLU A 23 23.69 17.16 3.72
C GLU A 23 22.18 17.05 3.99
N ALA A 24 21.46 16.17 3.28
CA ALA A 24 20.02 15.98 3.45
C ALA A 24 19.60 15.70 4.91
N PRO A 25 20.31 14.88 5.71
CA PRO A 25 19.95 14.65 7.11
C PRO A 25 20.09 15.90 8.00
N MET A 26 20.94 16.86 7.60
CA MET A 26 21.18 18.10 8.38
C MET A 26 20.21 19.23 8.01
N LYS A 27 19.65 19.21 6.79
CA LYS A 27 18.70 20.23 6.30
C LYS A 27 17.23 19.85 6.49
N VAL A 28 16.95 18.56 6.67
CA VAL A 28 15.63 18.10 7.09
C VAL A 28 15.54 18.32 8.60
N SER A 29 14.94 19.45 9.00
CA SER A 29 14.42 19.59 10.34
C SER A 29 13.52 18.39 10.60
N VAL A 30 13.86 17.58 11.61
CA VAL A 30 13.00 16.51 12.10
C VAL A 30 11.66 17.18 12.39
N PRO A 31 10.58 16.89 11.64
CA PRO A 31 9.29 17.47 11.95
C PRO A 31 8.97 17.07 13.39
N HIS A 32 8.44 18.02 14.18
CA HIS A 32 7.70 17.72 15.42
C HIS A 32 7.00 16.38 15.29
N GLU A 33 7.06 15.49 16.29
CA GLU A 33 6.35 14.20 16.30
C GLU A 33 4.92 14.39 15.79
N VAL A 34 4.70 14.17 14.49
CA VAL A 34 3.38 14.23 13.91
C VAL A 34 2.74 12.96 14.40
N LYS A 35 1.71 13.07 15.22
CA LYS A 35 0.89 11.93 15.63
C LYS A 35 0.08 11.47 14.41
N ILE A 36 0.76 10.71 13.54
CA ILE A 36 0.21 10.07 12.36
C ILE A 36 -0.79 9.00 12.82
N GLY A 37 -1.96 8.90 12.18
CA GLY A 37 -3.00 7.94 12.57
C GLY A 37 -3.81 8.41 13.78
N SER A 38 -4.44 9.59 13.68
CA SER A 38 -5.16 10.22 14.78
C SER A 38 -6.59 9.70 15.01
N THR A 39 -7.16 9.01 14.01
CA THR A 39 -8.54 8.52 14.08
C THR A 39 -8.61 7.31 14.99
N GLN A 40 -9.52 7.34 15.97
CA GLN A 40 -9.63 6.28 16.96
C GLN A 40 -10.17 4.99 16.33
N PHE A 41 -9.54 3.86 16.63
CA PHE A 41 -9.96 2.54 16.21
C PHE A 41 -9.72 1.50 17.32
N ASP A 42 -10.44 0.39 17.23
CA ASP A 42 -10.12 -0.83 17.96
C ASP A 42 -9.55 -1.87 16.99
N VAL A 43 -8.74 -2.79 17.52
CA VAL A 43 -8.39 -4.00 16.77
C VAL A 43 -9.39 -5.08 17.12
N VAL A 44 -10.29 -5.40 16.19
CA VAL A 44 -11.44 -6.30 16.42
C VAL A 44 -11.15 -7.75 16.02
N TYR A 45 -10.19 -7.95 15.11
CA TYR A 45 -9.73 -9.27 14.69
C TYR A 45 -8.22 -9.28 14.47
N LYS A 46 -7.57 -10.41 14.74
CA LYS A 46 -6.15 -10.63 14.51
C LYS A 46 -5.90 -12.06 14.07
N GLU A 47 -5.02 -12.21 13.08
CA GLU A 47 -4.52 -13.47 12.58
C GLU A 47 -3.09 -13.23 12.09
N ASP A 48 -2.13 -14.03 12.55
CA ASP A 48 -0.71 -13.83 12.27
C ASP A 48 -0.24 -12.37 12.52
N LYS A 49 0.17 -11.69 11.44
CA LYS A 49 0.59 -10.28 11.41
C LYS A 49 -0.57 -9.32 11.22
N ILE A 50 -1.71 -9.84 10.75
CA ILE A 50 -2.83 -9.06 10.27
C ILE A 50 -3.68 -8.61 11.43
N ARG A 51 -4.15 -7.37 11.33
CA ARG A 51 -5.08 -6.76 12.26
C ARG A 51 -6.23 -6.17 11.46
N LEU A 52 -7.46 -6.48 11.83
CA LEU A 52 -8.63 -5.77 11.34
C LEU A 52 -8.91 -4.60 12.28
N LEU A 53 -8.78 -3.39 11.75
CA LEU A 53 -9.04 -2.16 12.48
C LEU A 53 -10.49 -1.77 12.25
N HIS A 54 -11.25 -1.56 13.32
CA HIS A 54 -12.61 -0.99 13.27
C HIS A 54 -12.57 0.42 13.83
N PHE A 55 -12.87 1.40 13.00
CA PHE A 55 -12.79 2.80 13.40
C PHE A 55 -14.04 3.24 14.17
N LYS A 56 -13.84 4.10 15.17
CA LYS A 56 -14.94 4.62 15.99
C LYS A 56 -15.84 5.53 15.15
N PRO A 57 -17.16 5.27 15.10
CA PRO A 57 -18.11 6.13 14.39
C PRO A 57 -18.05 7.58 14.86
N LEU A 58 -18.19 8.54 13.92
CA LEU A 58 -18.28 9.97 14.23
C LEU A 58 -19.72 10.52 14.11
N THR A 59 -20.66 9.68 13.69
CA THR A 59 -22.08 10.02 13.53
C THR A 59 -22.95 8.90 14.11
N GLU A 60 -24.16 9.23 14.57
CA GLU A 60 -25.12 8.22 15.06
C GLU A 60 -25.74 7.42 13.92
N LYS A 61 -26.03 8.08 12.79
CA LYS A 61 -26.56 7.43 11.60
C LYS A 61 -25.42 6.78 10.83
N GLN A 62 -25.51 5.47 10.64
CA GLN A 62 -24.56 4.67 9.87
C GLN A 62 -25.21 4.03 8.64
N VAL A 63 -24.44 3.90 7.57
CA VAL A 63 -24.79 3.09 6.39
C VAL A 63 -24.80 1.62 6.83
N ARG A 64 -25.89 0.90 6.51
CA ARG A 64 -26.06 -0.50 6.96
C ARG A 64 -24.97 -1.45 6.47
N THR A 65 -24.42 -1.22 5.27
CA THR A 65 -23.36 -2.08 4.72
C THR A 65 -22.00 -1.54 5.14
N PRO A 66 -21.20 -2.29 5.91
CA PRO A 66 -19.85 -1.88 6.29
C PRO A 66 -18.93 -1.75 5.08
N LEU A 67 -17.91 -0.91 5.22
CA LEU A 67 -16.85 -0.67 4.24
C LEU A 67 -15.54 -1.27 4.73
N LEU A 68 -15.01 -2.25 3.99
CA LEU A 68 -13.68 -2.82 4.20
C LEU A 68 -12.66 -2.15 3.28
N ILE A 69 -11.61 -1.56 3.87
CA ILE A 69 -10.50 -0.95 3.15
C ILE A 69 -9.33 -1.94 3.09
N SER A 70 -8.93 -2.29 1.87
CA SER A 70 -7.73 -3.08 1.53
C SER A 70 -6.70 -2.17 0.85
N TYR A 71 -5.54 -2.01 1.46
CA TYR A 71 -4.48 -1.11 0.93
C TYR A 71 -3.28 -1.90 0.40
N ALA A 72 -2.34 -1.19 -0.22
CA ALA A 72 -1.12 -1.80 -0.76
C ALA A 72 -0.32 -2.55 0.32
N ILE A 73 -0.01 -3.84 0.11
CA ILE A 73 0.78 -4.65 1.04
C ILE A 73 2.16 -4.02 1.34
N VAL A 74 2.68 -3.20 0.42
CA VAL A 74 3.98 -2.49 0.56
C VAL A 74 3.95 -1.28 1.51
N ASN A 75 2.76 -0.75 1.83
CA ASN A 75 2.61 0.47 2.62
C ASN A 75 2.22 0.15 4.08
N ARG A 76 2.00 1.18 4.88
CA ARG A 76 1.37 1.06 6.20
C ARG A 76 -0.03 1.65 6.17
N TYR A 77 -0.91 1.16 7.04
CA TYR A 77 -2.31 1.57 7.11
C TYR A 77 -2.53 3.09 7.23
N HIS A 78 -1.58 3.81 7.82
CA HIS A 78 -1.68 5.25 8.05
C HIS A 78 -1.76 6.09 6.76
N ILE A 79 -1.51 5.52 5.58
CA ILE A 79 -1.66 6.24 4.29
C ILE A 79 -3.06 6.85 4.12
N PHE A 80 -4.07 6.28 4.79
CA PHE A 80 -5.43 6.79 4.79
C PHE A 80 -5.78 7.73 5.96
N ASP A 81 -4.84 7.97 6.87
CA ASP A 81 -5.05 8.73 8.12
C ASP A 81 -3.79 9.51 8.56
N ILE A 82 -3.12 10.17 7.61
CA ILE A 82 -1.84 10.88 7.87
C ILE A 82 -2.06 12.19 8.64
N ASP A 83 -2.98 13.02 8.17
CA ASP A 83 -3.31 14.33 8.76
C ASP A 83 -4.82 14.40 9.02
N PRO A 84 -5.28 14.90 10.19
CA PRO A 84 -6.70 14.92 10.51
C PRO A 84 -7.58 15.65 9.49
N LYS A 85 -7.07 16.69 8.81
CA LYS A 85 -7.82 17.46 7.80
C LYS A 85 -7.82 16.78 6.43
N LYS A 86 -6.92 15.82 6.21
CA LYS A 86 -6.77 15.06 4.95
C LYS A 86 -6.97 13.56 5.15
N SER A 87 -7.57 13.16 6.28
CA SER A 87 -7.83 11.76 6.61
C SER A 87 -9.01 11.26 5.81
N TRP A 88 -8.74 10.25 4.97
CA TRP A 88 -9.76 9.57 4.19
C TRP A 88 -10.71 8.79 5.09
N VAL A 89 -10.16 8.08 6.09
CA VAL A 89 -10.96 7.33 7.06
C VAL A 89 -11.88 8.27 7.82
N ARG A 90 -11.36 9.38 8.34
CA ARG A 90 -12.18 10.38 9.06
C ARG A 90 -13.31 10.91 8.18
N ASN A 91 -13.01 11.26 6.92
CA ASN A 91 -14.01 11.77 6.00
C ASN A 91 -15.15 10.76 5.71
N LEU A 92 -14.84 9.46 5.66
CA LEU A 92 -15.84 8.40 5.54
C LEU A 92 -16.69 8.27 6.81
N LEU A 93 -16.06 8.32 7.99
CA LEU A 93 -16.78 8.26 9.27
C LEU A 93 -17.71 9.46 9.46
N GLU A 94 -17.30 10.67 9.04
CA GLU A 94 -18.13 11.88 9.05
C GLU A 94 -19.33 11.79 8.09
N GLN A 95 -19.24 10.97 7.06
CA GLN A 95 -20.34 10.65 6.14
C GLN A 95 -21.22 9.50 6.63
N GLY A 96 -20.88 8.88 7.77
CA GLY A 96 -21.64 7.79 8.37
C GLY A 96 -21.37 6.43 7.74
N PHE A 97 -20.18 6.18 7.19
CA PHE A 97 -19.76 4.83 6.86
C PHE A 97 -19.22 4.11 8.10
N ASP A 98 -19.58 2.83 8.23
CA ASP A 98 -18.96 1.92 9.19
C ASP A 98 -17.67 1.34 8.58
N VAL A 99 -16.52 1.81 9.06
CA VAL A 99 -15.22 1.62 8.38
C VAL A 99 -14.35 0.60 9.09
N TYR A 100 -13.98 -0.43 8.32
CA TYR A 100 -12.96 -1.42 8.66
C TYR A 100 -11.75 -1.25 7.74
N LEU A 101 -10.56 -1.54 8.24
CA LEU A 101 -9.32 -1.49 7.46
C LEU A 101 -8.44 -2.68 7.82
N ILE A 102 -7.94 -3.38 6.80
CA ILE A 102 -6.99 -4.48 6.97
C ILE A 102 -5.59 -3.90 7.12
N ASP A 103 -4.99 -4.00 8.30
CA ASP A 103 -3.57 -3.77 8.50
C ASP A 103 -2.81 -5.09 8.28
N TRP A 104 -2.13 -5.19 7.14
CA TRP A 104 -1.39 -6.38 6.71
C TRP A 104 -0.17 -6.70 7.60
N GLY A 105 0.27 -5.75 8.42
CA GLY A 105 1.47 -5.87 9.23
C GLY A 105 2.76 -5.85 8.41
N THR A 106 3.87 -6.26 9.03
CA THR A 106 5.19 -6.29 8.40
C THR A 106 5.61 -7.72 8.11
N PRO A 107 5.97 -8.08 6.87
CA PRO A 107 6.40 -9.44 6.55
C PRO A 107 7.69 -9.83 7.30
N THR A 108 7.78 -11.10 7.68
CA THR A 108 8.99 -11.74 8.25
C THR A 108 9.39 -12.90 7.35
N LYS A 109 10.57 -13.48 7.56
CA LYS A 109 11.11 -14.56 6.72
C LYS A 109 10.15 -15.73 6.49
N ILE A 110 9.26 -16.03 7.44
CA ILE A 110 8.31 -17.14 7.29
C ILE A 110 7.24 -16.85 6.24
N ASP A 111 6.96 -15.58 5.98
CA ASP A 111 5.92 -15.11 5.05
C ASP A 111 6.37 -15.20 3.58
N GLN A 112 7.60 -15.62 3.30
CA GLN A 112 8.13 -15.80 1.93
C GLN A 112 7.33 -16.82 1.10
N PHE A 113 6.53 -17.66 1.75
CA PHE A 113 5.69 -18.67 1.11
C PHE A 113 4.25 -18.20 0.87
N LEU A 114 3.89 -16.98 1.30
CA LEU A 114 2.57 -16.43 1.05
C LEU A 114 2.44 -16.00 -0.42
N GLY A 115 1.40 -16.49 -1.07
CA GLY A 115 0.97 -16.08 -2.39
C GLY A 115 -0.30 -15.23 -2.33
N PHE A 116 -0.81 -14.87 -3.52
CA PHE A 116 -2.06 -14.12 -3.63
C PHE A 116 -3.26 -14.90 -3.06
N ASP A 117 -3.23 -16.24 -3.11
CA ASP A 117 -4.32 -17.07 -2.61
C ASP A 117 -4.49 -16.91 -1.09
N GLU A 118 -3.41 -16.95 -0.32
CA GLU A 118 -3.46 -16.74 1.13
C GLU A 118 -3.97 -15.33 1.50
N TYR A 119 -3.56 -14.30 0.75
CA TYR A 119 -4.07 -12.94 0.97
C TYR A 119 -5.55 -12.79 0.64
N VAL A 120 -6.04 -13.46 -0.42
CA VAL A 120 -7.42 -13.32 -0.90
C VAL A 120 -8.37 -14.26 -0.18
N ASN A 121 -8.11 -15.57 -0.25
CA ASN A 121 -8.98 -16.63 0.24
C ASN A 121 -8.71 -17.02 1.70
N GLY A 122 -7.59 -16.59 2.26
CA GLY A 122 -7.34 -16.70 3.70
C GLY A 122 -7.69 -15.38 4.40
N TYR A 123 -6.75 -14.45 4.37
CA TYR A 123 -6.79 -13.27 5.23
C TYR A 123 -7.93 -12.29 4.92
N MET A 124 -8.14 -11.94 3.65
CA MET A 124 -9.23 -11.03 3.28
C MET A 124 -10.59 -11.68 3.50
N ASP A 125 -10.75 -12.95 3.14
CA ASP A 125 -12.00 -13.68 3.37
C ASP A 125 -12.34 -13.77 4.86
N ASN A 126 -11.38 -14.11 5.72
CA ASN A 126 -11.55 -14.13 7.17
C ASN A 126 -12.00 -12.77 7.73
N CYS A 127 -11.45 -11.66 7.20
CA CYS A 127 -11.88 -10.32 7.59
C CYS A 127 -13.33 -10.04 7.14
N VAL A 128 -13.70 -10.41 5.92
CA VAL A 128 -15.09 -10.26 5.43
C VAL A 128 -16.05 -11.11 6.25
N ASP A 129 -15.67 -12.33 6.58
CA ASP A 129 -16.45 -13.27 7.38
C ASP A 129 -16.70 -12.74 8.80
N PHE A 130 -15.66 -12.16 9.42
CA PHE A 130 -15.78 -11.47 10.70
C PHE A 130 -16.76 -10.29 10.62
N ILE A 131 -16.62 -9.40 9.62
CA ILE A 131 -17.46 -8.20 9.47
C ILE A 131 -18.93 -8.59 9.22
N CYS A 132 -19.17 -9.57 8.35
CA CYS A 132 -20.52 -10.07 8.06
C CYS A 132 -21.22 -10.58 9.33
N LYS A 133 -20.50 -11.33 10.17
CA LYS A 133 -21.02 -11.85 11.44
C LYS A 133 -21.29 -10.75 12.45
N GLU A 134 -20.36 -9.81 12.62
CA GLU A 134 -20.48 -8.73 13.61
C GLU A 134 -21.60 -7.73 13.24
N ALA A 135 -21.73 -7.41 11.95
CA ALA A 135 -22.72 -6.45 11.46
C ALA A 135 -24.07 -7.06 11.06
N ASP A 136 -24.24 -8.38 11.15
CA ASP A 136 -25.43 -9.12 10.70
C ASP A 136 -25.82 -8.77 9.25
N VAL A 137 -24.86 -8.93 8.33
CA VAL A 137 -25.02 -8.67 6.90
C VAL A 137 -24.40 -9.77 6.04
N ASP A 138 -25.03 -10.07 4.90
CA ASP A 138 -24.52 -11.07 3.97
C ASP A 138 -23.32 -10.55 3.13
N LYS A 139 -23.21 -9.23 2.97
CA LYS A 139 -22.26 -8.59 2.06
C LYS A 139 -21.63 -7.34 2.65
N VAL A 140 -20.37 -7.09 2.28
CA VAL A 140 -19.64 -5.84 2.56
C VAL A 140 -19.40 -5.02 1.30
N SER A 141 -19.13 -3.73 1.45
CA SER A 141 -18.50 -2.94 0.38
C SER A 141 -16.99 -2.99 0.56
N ILE A 142 -16.23 -3.11 -0.52
CA ILE A 142 -14.77 -3.18 -0.47
C ILE A 142 -14.18 -2.00 -1.23
N GLN A 143 -13.30 -1.25 -0.57
CA GLN A 143 -12.43 -0.27 -1.20
C GLN A 143 -11.00 -0.82 -1.24
N GLY A 144 -10.45 -0.96 -2.45
CA GLY A 144 -9.07 -1.33 -2.66
C GLY A 144 -8.20 -0.16 -3.14
N TYR A 145 -6.96 -0.08 -2.67
CA TYR A 145 -5.97 0.90 -3.13
C TYR A 145 -4.65 0.27 -3.54
N CYS A 146 -4.14 0.63 -4.72
CA CYS A 146 -2.93 0.07 -5.31
C CYS A 146 -3.01 -1.47 -5.36
N THR A 147 -2.02 -2.20 -4.85
CA THR A 147 -2.07 -3.68 -4.78
C THR A 147 -3.27 -4.19 -3.98
N GLY A 148 -3.76 -3.45 -2.99
CA GLY A 148 -5.00 -3.78 -2.28
C GLY A 148 -6.24 -3.72 -3.20
N GLY A 149 -6.19 -2.88 -4.24
CA GLY A 149 -7.16 -2.85 -5.35
C GLY A 149 -7.12 -4.09 -6.21
N THR A 150 -5.92 -4.61 -6.49
CA THR A 150 -5.73 -5.89 -7.19
C THR A 150 -6.34 -7.03 -6.37
N LEU A 151 -5.99 -7.14 -5.09
CA LEU A 151 -6.55 -8.17 -4.18
C LEU A 151 -8.06 -8.07 -4.07
N ALA A 152 -8.60 -6.86 -3.86
CA ALA A 152 -10.04 -6.64 -3.76
C ALA A 152 -10.78 -7.02 -5.05
N THR A 153 -10.16 -6.80 -6.22
CA THR A 153 -10.72 -7.19 -7.52
C THR A 153 -10.78 -8.71 -7.66
N VAL A 154 -9.68 -9.41 -7.32
CA VAL A 154 -9.64 -10.88 -7.35
C VAL A 154 -10.63 -11.46 -6.34
N TYR A 155 -10.68 -10.92 -5.12
CA TYR A 155 -11.66 -11.36 -4.11
C TYR A 155 -13.09 -11.20 -4.62
N SER A 156 -13.42 -10.02 -5.17
CA SER A 156 -14.79 -9.73 -5.64
C SER A 156 -15.21 -10.59 -6.84
N SER A 157 -14.25 -11.06 -7.65
CA SER A 157 -14.56 -11.97 -8.75
C SER A 157 -14.80 -13.41 -8.29
N LEU A 158 -14.10 -13.85 -7.25
CA LEU A 158 -14.25 -15.19 -6.67
C LEU A 158 -15.44 -15.29 -5.70
N HIS A 159 -15.71 -14.22 -4.93
CA HIS A 159 -16.68 -14.17 -3.82
C HIS A 159 -17.75 -13.08 -4.04
N SER A 160 -18.29 -13.02 -5.27
CA SER A 160 -19.28 -11.99 -5.66
C SER A 160 -20.58 -12.02 -4.83
N ASP A 161 -20.87 -13.14 -4.19
CA ASP A 161 -21.97 -13.34 -3.24
C ASP A 161 -21.71 -12.68 -1.87
N ARG A 162 -20.45 -12.33 -1.56
CA ARG A 162 -20.02 -11.65 -0.32
C ARG A 162 -19.74 -10.16 -0.49
N VAL A 163 -19.71 -9.67 -1.74
CA VAL A 163 -19.39 -8.27 -2.07
C VAL A 163 -20.61 -7.54 -2.63
N LYS A 164 -20.94 -6.40 -2.04
CA LYS A 164 -22.03 -5.52 -2.50
C LYS A 164 -21.53 -4.48 -3.52
N ASN A 165 -20.41 -3.83 -3.20
CA ASN A 165 -19.79 -2.81 -4.04
C ASN A 165 -18.27 -3.00 -4.03
N LEU A 166 -17.63 -2.80 -5.19
CA LEU A 166 -16.18 -2.75 -5.32
C LEU A 166 -15.77 -1.34 -5.77
N ILE A 167 -14.88 -0.70 -5.02
CA ILE A 167 -14.26 0.58 -5.34
C ILE A 167 -12.76 0.35 -5.41
N VAL A 168 -12.11 0.69 -6.54
CA VAL A 168 -10.66 0.52 -6.70
C VAL A 168 -9.99 1.81 -7.12
N THR A 169 -8.99 2.22 -6.35
CA THR A 169 -8.22 3.45 -6.59
C THR A 169 -6.78 3.11 -6.93
N ALA A 170 -6.32 3.56 -8.10
CA ALA A 170 -5.00 3.26 -8.63
C ALA A 170 -4.62 1.76 -8.60
N PRO A 171 -5.52 0.82 -8.95
CA PRO A 171 -5.20 -0.61 -8.89
C PRO A 171 -4.18 -1.00 -9.97
N VAL A 172 -3.48 -2.11 -9.75
CA VAL A 172 -2.68 -2.76 -10.79
C VAL A 172 -3.46 -3.98 -11.29
N ILE A 173 -4.16 -3.85 -12.42
CA ILE A 173 -4.97 -4.94 -13.00
C ILE A 173 -4.29 -5.56 -14.23
N ASP A 174 -3.82 -4.72 -15.16
CA ASP A 174 -3.13 -5.15 -16.38
C ASP A 174 -1.73 -4.54 -16.40
N GLY A 175 -0.78 -5.23 -15.77
CA GLY A 175 0.62 -4.83 -15.71
C GLY A 175 1.35 -4.93 -17.06
N TRP A 176 0.80 -5.65 -18.04
CA TRP A 176 1.44 -5.80 -19.36
C TRP A 176 1.44 -4.52 -20.18
N LYS A 177 0.48 -3.62 -19.91
CA LYS A 177 0.39 -2.29 -20.51
C LYS A 177 1.24 -1.24 -19.79
N ASP A 178 1.89 -1.59 -18.69
CA ASP A 178 2.78 -0.68 -17.99
C ASP A 178 4.06 -0.44 -18.81
N THR A 179 4.33 0.82 -19.14
CA THR A 179 5.49 1.27 -19.92
C THR A 179 6.57 1.94 -19.06
N THR A 180 6.46 1.86 -17.73
CA THR A 180 7.44 2.44 -16.80
C THR A 180 8.78 1.72 -16.86
N VAL A 181 9.83 2.38 -16.37
CA VAL A 181 11.18 1.79 -16.25
C VAL A 181 11.12 0.51 -15.42
N VAL A 182 10.33 0.50 -14.36
CA VAL A 182 10.14 -0.66 -13.47
C VAL A 182 9.51 -1.82 -14.22
N SER A 183 8.43 -1.60 -14.99
CA SER A 183 7.82 -2.65 -15.81
C SER A 183 8.81 -3.26 -16.79
N ASN A 184 9.65 -2.43 -17.43
CA ASN A 184 10.67 -2.93 -18.35
C ASN A 184 11.75 -3.75 -17.62
N ILE A 185 12.20 -3.34 -16.44
CA ILE A 185 13.14 -4.13 -15.63
C ILE A 185 12.50 -5.45 -15.18
N ALA A 186 11.25 -5.39 -14.70
CA ALA A 186 10.52 -6.55 -14.18
C ALA A 186 10.38 -7.68 -15.21
N LYS A 187 10.26 -7.36 -16.51
CA LYS A 187 10.20 -8.35 -17.61
C LYS A 187 11.46 -9.21 -17.74
N TYR A 188 12.60 -8.72 -17.28
CA TYR A 188 13.88 -9.43 -17.35
C TYR A 188 14.41 -9.83 -15.96
N PHE A 189 13.62 -9.59 -14.92
CA PHE A 189 14.00 -9.86 -13.54
C PHE A 189 13.45 -11.22 -13.10
N ASP A 190 14.34 -12.10 -12.66
CA ASP A 190 13.97 -13.41 -12.12
C ASP A 190 13.52 -13.26 -10.67
N VAL A 191 12.20 -13.07 -10.49
CA VAL A 191 11.58 -12.87 -9.17
C VAL A 191 11.68 -14.13 -8.33
N ASP A 192 11.53 -15.31 -8.93
CA ASP A 192 11.59 -16.59 -8.23
C ASP A 192 12.98 -16.79 -7.62
N LYS A 193 14.04 -16.58 -8.42
CA LYS A 193 15.42 -16.68 -7.92
C LYS A 193 15.74 -15.65 -6.84
N LEU A 194 15.17 -14.44 -6.93
CA LEU A 194 15.30 -13.45 -5.86
C LEU A 194 14.69 -14.02 -4.57
N VAL A 195 13.42 -14.42 -4.60
CA VAL A 195 12.69 -14.97 -3.45
C VAL A 195 13.41 -16.18 -2.88
N ASP A 196 13.86 -17.12 -3.71
CA ASP A 196 14.62 -18.30 -3.26
C ASP A 196 15.94 -17.95 -2.55
N THR A 197 16.53 -16.80 -2.89
CA THR A 197 17.83 -16.37 -2.33
C THR A 197 17.67 -15.50 -1.08
N VAL A 198 16.72 -14.57 -1.07
CA VAL A 198 16.58 -13.53 -0.02
C VAL A 198 15.31 -13.69 0.83
N GLY A 199 14.39 -14.56 0.42
CA GLY A 199 13.08 -14.78 1.02
C GLY A 199 12.09 -13.71 0.61
N ASN A 200 11.99 -12.62 1.37
CA ASN A 200 11.07 -11.52 1.04
C ASN A 200 11.78 -10.40 0.29
N MET A 201 11.04 -9.72 -0.58
CA MET A 201 11.50 -8.52 -1.25
C MET A 201 11.97 -7.46 -0.22
N PRO A 202 13.23 -7.01 -0.25
CA PRO A 202 13.73 -6.00 0.68
C PRO A 202 13.02 -4.64 0.48
N PRO A 203 12.66 -3.93 1.56
CA PRO A 203 11.96 -2.64 1.45
C PRO A 203 12.79 -1.58 0.72
N GLU A 204 14.12 -1.63 0.83
CA GLU A 204 15.03 -0.72 0.14
C GLU A 204 14.97 -0.92 -1.38
N PHE A 205 14.82 -2.16 -1.84
CA PHE A 205 14.68 -2.47 -3.25
C PHE A 205 13.33 -1.99 -3.80
N ILE A 206 12.25 -2.18 -3.03
CA ILE A 206 10.92 -1.65 -3.37
C ILE A 206 10.98 -0.11 -3.49
N TYR A 207 11.61 0.56 -2.52
CA TYR A 207 11.78 2.01 -2.55
C TYR A 207 12.57 2.47 -3.78
N PHE A 208 13.67 1.77 -4.10
CA PHE A 208 14.45 2.02 -5.30
C PHE A 208 13.59 1.92 -6.56
N CYS A 209 12.82 0.84 -6.73
CA CYS A 209 11.90 0.67 -7.86
C CYS A 209 10.91 1.85 -7.97
N PHE A 210 10.28 2.26 -6.87
CA PHE A 210 9.34 3.39 -6.89
C PHE A 210 10.02 4.73 -7.23
N SER A 211 11.27 4.94 -6.83
CA SER A 211 12.03 6.17 -7.13
C SER A 211 12.38 6.33 -8.61
N ILE A 212 12.49 5.23 -9.36
CA ILE A 212 12.88 5.23 -10.78
C ILE A 212 11.68 4.98 -11.71
N LEU A 213 10.47 4.99 -11.17
CA LEU A 213 9.26 4.59 -11.91
C LEU A 213 8.96 5.53 -13.07
N LYS A 214 9.16 6.84 -12.86
CA LYS A 214 9.12 7.88 -13.90
C LYS A 214 10.15 8.98 -13.61
N PRO A 215 11.44 8.75 -13.91
CA PRO A 215 12.51 9.63 -13.47
C PRO A 215 12.39 11.06 -14.03
N PHE A 216 11.78 11.21 -15.21
CA PHE A 216 11.60 12.51 -15.86
C PHE A 216 10.33 13.26 -15.43
N GLU A 217 9.24 12.57 -15.07
CA GLU A 217 8.05 13.23 -14.51
C GLU A 217 8.26 13.58 -13.02
N GLN A 218 8.88 12.69 -12.26
CA GLN A 218 9.13 12.89 -10.82
C GLN A 218 10.25 13.90 -10.54
N GLY A 219 11.14 14.18 -11.50
CA GLY A 219 12.24 15.13 -11.36
C GLY A 219 11.85 16.61 -11.53
N VAL A 220 10.74 16.90 -12.21
CA VAL A 220 10.30 18.28 -12.51
C VAL A 220 9.38 18.83 -11.41
N GLU A 221 8.67 17.98 -10.65
CA GLU A 221 7.76 18.42 -9.58
C GLU A 221 8.37 18.39 -8.16
N LYS A 222 9.61 17.91 -7.99
CA LYS A 222 10.27 17.79 -6.68
C LYS A 222 11.32 18.85 -6.37
N TYR A 223 11.52 19.86 -7.23
CA TYR A 223 12.40 21.01 -6.98
C TYR A 223 11.78 22.32 -7.43
#